data_AF-A0A1I2AT36-F1
#
_entry.id   AF-A0A1I2AT36-F1
#
_cell.length_a   1.000
_cell.length_b   1.000
_cell.length_c   1.000
_cell.angle_alpha   90.00
_cell.angle_beta   90.00
_cell.angle_gamma   90.00
#
_symmetry.space_group_name_H-M   'P 1'
#
loop_
_entity.id
_entity.type
_entity.pdbx_description
1 polymer ?
#
loop_
_entity_poly.entity_id
_entity_poly.type
_entity_poly.pdbx_seq_one_letter_code
_entity_poly.pdbx_strand_id
1 'polypeptide(L)' 'MLQALTAKELEYIADSMSNEDLLIKQNALLASLATNPALRQAGMAELQTHQQHYQTLLQALQQHQHLAPTQPQ' A
#
# COMPACT_ATOMS: atom_id res chain seq x y z
N MET A 1 1.87 -20.93 -12.98
CA MET A 1 1.62 -21.27 -11.57
C MET A 1 1.87 -20.02 -10.76
N LEU A 2 0.99 -19.65 -9.83
CA LEU A 2 1.29 -18.61 -8.86
C LEU A 2 2.34 -19.20 -7.90
N GLN A 3 3.54 -18.63 -7.86
CA GLN A 3 4.53 -19.04 -6.88
C GLN A 3 4.11 -18.48 -5.52
N ALA A 4 4.00 -19.35 -4.51
CA ALA A 4 3.71 -18.89 -3.16
C ALA A 4 4.83 -17.96 -2.69
N LEU A 5 4.46 -16.80 -2.17
CA LEU A 5 5.39 -15.88 -1.51
C LEU A 5 5.93 -16.51 -0.23
N THR A 6 7.21 -16.26 0.04
CA THR A 6 7.85 -16.60 1.30
C THR A 6 7.32 -15.72 2.43
N ALA A 7 7.50 -16.16 3.68
CA ALA A 7 7.15 -15.36 4.87
C ALA A 7 7.81 -13.96 4.83
N LYS A 8 9.07 -13.89 4.38
CA LYS A 8 9.81 -12.63 4.24
C LYS A 8 9.21 -11.69 3.20
N GLU A 9 8.70 -12.22 2.09
CA GLU A 9 8.01 -11.42 1.08
C GLU A 9 6.63 -10.94 1.58
N LEU A 10 5.93 -11.73 2.38
CA LEU A 10 4.68 -11.31 3.03
C LEU A 10 4.92 -10.21 4.07
N GLU A 11 5.97 -10.31 4.87
CA GLU A 11 6.42 -9.23 5.77
C GLU A 11 6.74 -7.96 4.98
N TYR A 12 7.49 -8.08 3.88
CA TYR A 12 7.81 -6.94 3.01
C TYR A 12 6.56 -6.27 2.42
N ILE A 13 5.54 -7.04 2.05
CA ILE A 13 4.24 -6.49 1.61
C ILE A 13 3.58 -5.72 2.76
N ALA A 14 3.56 -6.26 3.97
CA ALA A 14 2.97 -5.58 5.14
C ALA A 14 3.72 -4.27 5.49
N ASP A 15 5.05 -4.28 5.44
CA ASP A 15 5.88 -3.08 5.61
C ASP A 15 5.58 -2.04 4.52
N SER A 16 5.47 -2.49 3.27
CA SER A 16 5.13 -1.62 2.14
C SER A 16 3.74 -0.98 2.31
N MET A 17 2.75 -1.72 2.80
CA MET A 17 1.43 -1.19 3.11
C MET A 17 1.48 -0.08 4.17
N SER A 18 2.34 -0.22 5.18
CA SER A 18 2.53 0.82 6.20
C SER A 18 3.14 2.10 5.61
N ASN A 19 4.04 1.95 4.63
CA ASN A 19 4.59 3.08 3.88
C ASN A 19 3.51 3.76 3.01
N GLU A 20 2.67 2.99 2.32
CA GLU A 20 1.57 3.53 1.51
C GLU A 20 0.57 4.31 2.39
N ASP A 21 0.21 3.82 3.58
CA ASP A 21 -0.66 4.54 4.52
C ASP A 21 -0.06 5.88 4.98
N LEU A 22 1.26 5.91 5.25
CA LEU A 22 1.96 7.15 5.58
C LEU A 22 1.90 8.14 4.42
N LEU A 23 2.16 7.68 3.19
CA LEU A 23 2.14 8.53 1.99
C LEU A 23 0.74 9.06 1.68
N ILE A 24 -0.30 8.25 1.88
CA ILE A 24 -1.70 8.69 1.77
C ILE A 24 -1.95 9.86 2.74
N LYS A 25 -1.56 9.74 4.01
CA LYS A 25 -1.76 10.79 5.02
C LYS A 25 -1.01 12.08 4.66
N GLN A 26 0.24 11.97 4.21
CA GLN A 26 1.04 13.14 3.82
C GLN A 26 0.47 13.85 2.59
N ASN A 27 0.05 13.09 1.58
CA ASN A 27 -0.55 13.66 0.36
C ASN A 27 -1.93 14.27 0.63
N ALA A 28 -2.72 13.70 1.53
CA ALA A 28 -3.97 14.32 2.01
C ALA A 28 -3.69 15.67 2.69
N LEU A 29 -2.68 15.73 3.55
CA LEU A 29 -2.26 16.98 4.20
C LEU A 29 -1.79 18.00 3.16
N LEU A 30 -0.92 17.62 2.22
CA LEU A 30 -0.46 18.48 1.13
C LEU A 30 -1.66 19.05 0.33
N ALA A 31 -2.59 18.19 -0.08
CA ALA A 31 -3.77 18.58 -0.84
C ALA A 31 -4.70 19.55 -0.09
N SER A 32 -4.76 19.43 1.25
CA SER A 32 -5.62 20.25 2.11
C SER A 32 -4.98 21.58 2.53
N LEU A 33 -3.66 21.61 2.76
CA LEU A 33 -2.96 22.77 3.33
C LEU A 33 -2.27 23.63 2.27
N ALA A 34 -1.94 23.08 1.10
CA ALA A 34 -1.22 23.84 0.08
C ALA A 34 -2.08 24.99 -0.46
N THR A 35 -1.49 26.19 -0.49
CA THR A 35 -2.11 27.36 -1.14
C THR A 35 -1.83 27.41 -2.64
N ASN A 36 -0.74 26.75 -3.08
CA ASN A 36 -0.42 26.62 -4.49
C ASN A 36 -1.34 25.57 -5.16
N PRO A 37 -2.14 25.94 -6.18
CA PRO A 37 -3.05 25.02 -6.85
C PRO A 37 -2.37 23.80 -7.48
N ALA A 38 -1.15 23.96 -8.01
CA ALA A 38 -0.40 22.86 -8.62
C ALA A 38 0.02 21.82 -7.57
N LEU A 39 0.44 22.28 -6.38
CA LEU A 39 0.78 21.38 -5.27
C LEU A 39 -0.46 20.66 -4.71
N ARG A 40 -1.60 21.35 -4.64
CA ARG A 40 -2.87 20.70 -4.27
C ARG A 40 -3.22 19.58 -5.24
N GLN A 41 -3.13 19.84 -6.54
CA GLN A 41 -3.43 18.86 -7.57
C GLN A 41 -2.46 17.68 -7.55
N ALA A 42 -1.16 17.93 -7.34
CA ALA A 42 -0.16 16.89 -7.17
C ALA A 42 -0.47 16.00 -5.95
N GLY A 43 -0.77 16.61 -4.79
CA GLY A 43 -1.17 15.86 -3.60
C GLY A 43 -2.41 15.00 -3.82
N MET A 44 -3.42 15.51 -4.54
CA MET A 44 -4.62 14.73 -4.88
C MET A 44 -4.32 13.56 -5.82
N ALA A 45 -3.46 13.76 -6.83
CA ALA A 45 -3.07 12.72 -7.77
C ALA A 45 -2.28 11.60 -7.06
N GLU A 46 -1.27 11.95 -6.28
CA GLU A 46 -0.46 10.98 -5.53
C GLU A 46 -1.28 10.25 -4.45
N LEU A 47 -2.21 10.94 -3.78
CA LEU A 47 -3.15 10.30 -2.85
C LEU A 47 -3.89 9.14 -3.52
N GLN A 48 -4.43 9.36 -4.72
CA GLN A 48 -5.18 8.33 -5.45
C GLN A 48 -4.27 7.16 -5.87
N THR A 49 -3.05 7.47 -6.32
CA THR A 49 -2.03 6.45 -6.67
C THR A 49 -1.70 5.56 -5.48
N HIS A 50 -1.39 6.14 -4.31
CA HIS A 50 -1.04 5.39 -3.12
C HIS A 50 -2.21 4.57 -2.57
N GLN A 51 -3.45 5.06 -2.69
CA GLN A 51 -4.64 4.25 -2.37
C GLN A 51 -4.76 3.02 -3.28
N GLN A 52 -4.48 3.16 -4.57
CA GLN A 52 -4.48 2.04 -5.51
C GLN A 52 -3.35 1.05 -5.20
N HIS A 53 -2.15 1.52 -4.87
CA HIS A 53 -1.03 0.66 -4.44
C HIS A 53 -1.37 -0.13 -3.18
N TYR A 54 -1.89 0.54 -2.15
CA TYR A 54 -2.32 -0.11 -0.92
C TYR A 54 -3.34 -1.22 -1.20
N GLN A 55 -4.34 -0.94 -2.03
CA GLN A 55 -5.36 -1.92 -2.40
C GLN A 55 -4.78 -3.12 -3.17
N THR A 56 -3.78 -2.89 -4.01
CA THR A 56 -3.06 -3.94 -4.75
C THR A 56 -2.25 -4.83 -3.82
N LEU A 57 -1.52 -4.22 -2.87
CA LEU A 57 -0.77 -4.95 -1.84
C LEU A 57 -1.69 -5.76 -0.93
N LEU A 58 -2.83 -5.19 -0.53
CA LEU A 58 -3.83 -5.89 0.26
C LEU A 58 -4.39 -7.11 -0.47
N GLN A 59 -4.71 -6.96 -1.77
CA GLN A 59 -5.16 -8.09 -2.60
C GLN A 59 -4.09 -9.17 -2.72
N ALA A 60 -2.83 -8.78 -2.94
CA ALA A 60 -1.70 -9.70 -3.00
C ALA A 60 -1.54 -10.46 -1.68
N LEU A 61 -1.63 -9.77 -0.54
CA LEU A 61 -1.54 -10.37 0.79
C LEU A 61 -2.68 -11.37 1.03
N GLN A 62 -3.92 -11.00 0.71
CA GLN A 62 -5.10 -11.87 0.87
C GLN A 62 -5.06 -13.12 0.00
N GLN A 63 -4.56 -12.99 -1.24
CA GLN A 63 -4.39 -14.13 -2.16
C GLN A 63 -3.37 -15.15 -1.63
N HIS A 64 -2.32 -14.69 -0.95
CA HIS A 64 -1.29 -15.56 -0.38
C HIS A 64 -1.60 -16.03 1.04
N GLN A 65 -2.47 -15.33 1.79
CA GLN A 65 -2.95 -15.80 3.08
C GLN A 65 -3.68 -17.15 2.99
N HIS A 66 -4.39 -17.40 1.88
CA HIS A 66 -5.06 -18.67 1.62
C HIS A 66 -4.10 -19.80 1.20
N LEU A 67 -2.85 -19.48 0.88
CA LEU A 67 -1.79 -20.45 0.55
C LEU A 67 -0.83 -20.69 1.71
N ALA A 68 -0.86 -19.84 2.75
CA ALA A 68 -0.08 -20.02 3.95
C ALA A 68 -0.65 -21.24 4.73
N PRO A 69 0.10 -22.34 4.87
CA PRO A 69 -0.33 -23.43 5.71
C PRO A 69 -0.40 -22.89 7.14
N THR A 70 -1.54 -23.08 7.80
CA THR A 70 -1.70 -22.85 9.24
C THR A 70 -0.89 -23.82 10.10
N GLN A 71 0.23 -24.33 9.60
CA GLN A 71 0.99 -25.39 10.26
C GLN A 71 2.39 -24.92 10.67
N PRO A 72 2.74 -25.02 11.96
CA PRO A 72 4.13 -25.04 12.35
C PRO A 72 4.80 -26.30 11.78
N GLN A 73 6.04 -26.18 11.33
CA GLN A 73 7.01 -27.28 11.34
C GLN A 73 8.15 -26.90 12.27
#